data_AF-A0A1A7WAU4-F1
#
_entry.id   AF-A0A1A7WAU4-F1
#
_cell.length_a   1.000
_cell.length_b   1.000
_cell.length_c   1.000
_cell.angle_alpha   90.00
_cell.angle_beta   90.00
_cell.angle_gamma   90.00
#
_symmetry.space_group_name_H-M   'P 1'
#
loop_
_entity.id
_entity.type
_entity.pdbx_description
1 polymer ?
#
loop_
_entity_poly.entity_id
_entity_poly.type
_entity_poly.pdbx_seq_one_letter_code
_entity_poly.pdbx_strand_id
1 'polypeptide(L)'
;ERTCARCQRPLGKFWNTGAVCRGCSHRICSRCRVGAANWKCTVCHAYREVKIRSGEWFLEEKAKKFPVTIDKCETIGEKLLNIYSVQSHISVVPPTPPPHLDPQFRGKSRELKN
;
A
#
# COMPACT_ATOMS: atom_id res chain seq x y z
N GLU A 1 7.45 38.11 7.27
CA GLU A 1 8.55 37.62 8.13
C GLU A 1 9.01 36.25 7.65
N ARG A 2 10.28 35.86 7.86
CA ARG A 2 10.70 34.47 7.58
C ARG A 2 10.36 33.64 8.81
N THR A 3 9.43 32.70 8.71
CA THR A 3 9.09 31.77 9.80
C THR A 3 9.58 30.37 9.49
N CYS A 4 9.79 29.57 10.54
CA CYS A 4 10.09 28.16 10.39
C CYS A 4 8.83 27.39 9.99
N ALA A 5 8.87 26.63 8.89
CA ALA A 5 7.72 25.84 8.44
C ALA A 5 7.30 24.69 9.38
N ARG A 6 8.06 24.42 10.45
CA ARG A 6 7.78 23.34 11.42
C ARG A 6 7.29 23.85 12.76
N CYS A 7 8.02 24.78 13.37
CA CYS A 7 7.65 25.35 14.67
C CYS A 7 7.01 26.74 14.58
N GLN A 8 6.86 27.29 13.38
CA GLN A 8 6.29 28.62 13.10
C GLN A 8 6.98 29.81 13.79
N ARG A 9 8.08 29.58 14.50
CA ARG A 9 8.87 30.64 15.12
C ARG A 9 9.51 31.54 14.07
N PRO A 10 9.59 32.86 14.32
CA PRO A 10 10.28 33.79 13.43
C PRO A 10 11.78 33.43 13.38
N LEU A 11 12.34 33.51 12.17
CA LEU A 11 13.75 33.29 11.87
C LEU A 11 14.44 34.65 11.89
N GLY A 12 15.48 34.78 12.71
CA GLY A 12 16.26 36.01 12.81
C GLY A 12 17.11 36.26 11.56
N LYS A 13 17.49 37.52 11.32
CA LYS A 13 18.40 37.87 10.21
C LYS A 13 19.84 37.41 10.48
N PHE A 14 20.32 37.62 11.71
CA PHE A 14 21.72 37.37 12.10
C PHE A 14 21.93 36.02 12.80
N TRP A 15 21.02 35.63 13.68
CA TRP A 15 21.04 34.35 14.39
C TRP A 15 19.79 33.56 14.02
N ASN A 16 19.94 32.32 13.56
CA ASN A 16 18.85 31.46 13.09
C ASN A 16 18.13 31.92 11.80
N THR A 17 18.86 32.31 10.75
CA THR A 17 18.32 32.63 9.39
C THR A 17 17.53 31.48 8.75
N GLY A 18 17.66 30.27 9.33
CA GLY A 18 17.07 29.04 8.84
C GLY A 18 17.72 28.55 7.55
N ALA A 19 17.48 27.29 7.22
CA ALA A 19 17.98 26.67 5.99
C ALA A 19 16.86 25.88 5.31
N VAL A 20 17.03 25.62 4.02
CA VAL A 20 16.03 24.96 3.18
C VAL A 20 16.21 23.44 3.26
N CYS A 21 15.16 22.72 3.65
CA CYS A 21 15.16 21.26 3.69
C CYS A 21 15.28 20.68 2.27
N ARG A 22 16.27 19.82 2.02
CA ARG A 22 16.43 19.12 0.72
C ARG A 22 15.30 18.13 0.38
N GLY A 23 14.40 17.82 1.31
CA GLY A 23 13.29 16.89 1.10
C GLY A 23 11.98 17.54 0.70
N CYS A 24 11.71 18.76 1.16
CA CYS A 24 10.42 19.43 0.97
C CYS A 24 10.55 20.92 0.63
N SER A 25 11.77 21.40 0.38
CA SER A 25 12.09 22.79 0.00
C SER A 25 11.57 23.89 0.93
N HIS A 26 11.15 23.54 2.15
CA HIS A 26 10.71 24.50 3.16
C HIS A 26 11.87 24.99 4.03
N ARG A 27 11.79 26.26 4.46
CA ARG A 27 12.77 26.89 5.35
C ARG A 27 12.50 26.51 6.81
N ILE A 28 13.53 26.05 7.51
CA ILE A 28 13.43 25.58 8.90
C ILE A 28 14.56 26.14 9.78
N CYS A 29 14.27 26.30 11.07
CA CYS A 29 15.27 26.66 12.08
C CYS A 29 16.23 25.49 12.35
N SER A 30 17.37 25.78 12.99
CA SER A 30 18.39 24.80 13.39
C SER A 30 17.82 23.66 14.25
N ARG A 31 16.93 23.98 15.20
CA ARG A 31 16.30 22.99 16.09
C ARG A 31 15.36 22.01 15.39
N CYS A 32 14.82 22.35 14.22
CA CYS A 32 13.95 21.48 13.45
C CYS A 32 14.70 20.65 12.40
N ARG A 33 16.04 20.72 12.39
CA ARG A 33 16.91 19.88 11.55
C ARG A 33 17.26 18.61 12.30
N VAL A 34 17.29 17.50 11.57
CA VAL A 34 17.69 16.19 12.09
C VAL A 34 18.78 15.62 11.19
N GLY A 35 19.87 15.15 11.80
CA GLY A 35 21.07 14.64 11.12
C GLY A 35 22.23 15.64 11.10
N ALA A 36 23.45 15.14 10.83
CA ALA A 36 24.67 15.95 10.79
C ALA A 36 24.94 16.54 9.40
N ALA A 37 25.50 15.75 8.48
CA ALA A 37 25.93 16.21 7.16
C ALA A 37 24.77 16.39 6.15
N ASN A 38 23.83 15.44 6.11
CA ASN A 38 22.69 15.43 5.20
C ASN A 38 21.37 15.63 5.95
N TRP A 39 21.32 16.70 6.73
CA TRP A 39 20.17 17.00 7.57
C TRP A 39 18.91 17.19 6.74
N LYS A 40 17.78 16.80 7.32
CA LYS A 40 16.43 17.06 6.78
C LYS A 40 15.55 17.66 7.88
N CYS A 41 14.37 18.16 7.51
CA CYS A 41 13.40 18.57 8.51
C CYS A 41 12.85 17.35 9.26
N THR A 42 12.39 17.55 10.50
CA THR A 42 11.77 16.50 11.33
C THR A 42 10.70 15.69 10.61
N VAL A 43 9.84 16.35 9.82
CA VAL A 43 8.78 15.67 9.06
C VAL A 43 9.33 14.80 7.93
N CYS A 44 10.31 15.29 7.17
CA CYS A 44 10.96 14.47 6.12
C CYS A 44 11.74 13.30 6.73
N HIS A 45 12.28 13.46 7.93
CA HIS A 45 12.91 12.38 8.68
C HIS A 45 11.87 11.31 9.03
N ALA A 46 10.78 11.69 9.69
CA ALA A 46 9.70 10.78 10.06
C ALA A 46 9.08 10.08 8.84
N TYR A 47 8.84 10.81 7.75
CA TYR A 47 8.31 10.23 6.51
C TYR A 47 9.22 9.14 5.95
N ARG A 48 10.55 9.35 5.99
CA ARG A 48 11.51 8.32 5.58
C ARG A 48 11.39 7.07 6.46
N GLU A 49 11.27 7.24 7.77
CA GLU A 49 11.14 6.10 8.69
C GLU A 49 9.86 5.31 8.44
N VAL A 50 8.74 6.00 8.18
CA VAL A 50 7.47 5.35 7.81
C VAL A 50 7.61 4.60 6.49
N LYS A 51 8.20 5.21 5.45
CA LYS A 51 8.44 4.54 4.16
C LYS A 51 9.30 3.27 4.29
N ILE A 52 10.28 3.28 5.21
CA ILE A 52 11.12 2.11 5.49
C ILE A 52 10.31 1.02 6.21
N ARG A 53 9.60 1.38 7.29
CA ARG A 53 8.84 0.41 8.11
C ARG A 53 7.63 -0.19 7.40
N SER A 54 6.96 0.59 6.55
CA SER A 54 5.83 0.14 5.74
C SER A 54 6.23 -0.81 4.61
N GLY A 55 7.53 -0.91 4.28
CA GLY A 55 7.99 -1.69 3.13
C GLY A 55 7.71 -1.02 1.78
N GLU A 56 7.18 0.21 1.74
CA GLU A 56 6.99 0.96 0.49
C GLU A 56 8.29 1.14 -0.30
N TRP A 57 9.43 1.25 0.41
CA TRP A 57 10.74 1.29 -0.22
C TRP A 57 11.04 0.06 -1.09
N PHE A 58 10.49 -1.10 -0.72
CA PHE A 58 10.65 -2.36 -1.45
C PHE A 58 9.67 -2.47 -2.61
N LEU A 59 8.44 -1.95 -2.47
CA LEU A 59 7.47 -1.89 -3.58
C LEU A 59 7.99 -1.03 -4.74
N GLU A 60 8.61 0.10 -4.42
CA GLU A 60 9.25 0.96 -5.40
C GLU A 60 10.40 0.24 -6.14
N GLU A 61 11.18 -0.58 -5.42
CA GLU A 61 12.25 -1.38 -6.02
C GLU A 61 11.72 -2.53 -6.89
N LYS A 62 10.63 -3.17 -6.46
CA LYS A 62 9.94 -4.19 -7.24
C LYS A 62 9.35 -3.61 -8.53
N ALA A 63 8.76 -2.41 -8.48
CA ALA A 63 8.23 -1.73 -9.66
C ALA A 63 9.32 -1.34 -10.67
N LYS A 64 10.53 -1.01 -10.21
CA LYS A 64 11.69 -0.78 -11.09
C LYS A 64 12.22 -2.07 -11.70
N LYS A 65 12.24 -3.16 -10.93
CA LYS A 65 12.75 -4.47 -11.38
C LYS A 65 11.77 -5.19 -12.32
N PHE A 66 10.48 -4.98 -12.11
CA PHE A 66 9.40 -5.51 -12.93
C PHE A 66 8.53 -4.33 -13.37
N PRO A 67 8.94 -3.59 -14.41
CA PRO A 67 8.03 -2.64 -15.03
C PRO A 67 6.79 -3.44 -15.44
N VAL A 68 5.64 -3.06 -14.91
CA VAL A 68 4.35 -3.57 -15.39
C VAL A 68 4.22 -3.02 -16.80
N THR A 69 4.73 -3.76 -17.77
CA THR A 69 4.41 -3.51 -19.16
C THR A 69 2.91 -3.77 -19.26
N ILE A 70 2.15 -2.69 -19.48
CA ILE A 70 0.75 -2.73 -19.96
C ILE A 70 0.73 -3.31 -21.39
N ASP A 71 1.85 -3.79 -21.91
CA ASP A 71 1.91 -4.66 -23.07
C ASP A 71 1.46 -6.06 -22.66
N LYS A 72 0.12 -6.20 -22.57
CA LYS A 72 -0.67 -7.43 -22.68
C LYS A 72 0.18 -8.70 -22.50
N CYS A 73 0.50 -9.04 -21.24
CA CYS A 73 1.10 -10.32 -20.92
C CYS A 73 0.07 -11.40 -21.21
N GLU A 74 0.01 -11.89 -22.45
CA GLU A 74 -0.87 -13.01 -22.82
C GLU A 74 -0.44 -14.23 -22.00
N THR A 75 -1.17 -14.46 -20.92
CA THR A 75 -1.01 -15.62 -20.07
C THR A 75 -1.52 -16.85 -20.82
N ILE A 76 -0.98 -18.02 -20.49
CA ILE A 76 -1.49 -19.30 -21.01
C ILE A 76 -3.01 -19.39 -20.75
N GLY A 77 -3.50 -18.84 -19.64
CA GLY A 77 -4.92 -18.73 -19.32
C GLY A 77 -5.71 -17.89 -20.32
N GLU A 78 -5.22 -16.71 -20.70
CA GLU A 78 -5.86 -15.85 -21.72
C GLU A 78 -5.85 -16.51 -23.11
N LYS A 79 -4.76 -17.20 -23.46
CA LYS A 79 -4.65 -17.94 -24.71
C LYS A 79 -5.63 -19.11 -24.77
N LEU A 80 -5.74 -19.88 -23.67
CA LEU A 80 -6.71 -20.96 -23.53
C LEU A 80 -8.15 -20.42 -23.60
N LEU A 81 -8.47 -19.36 -22.85
CA LEU A 81 -9.78 -18.72 -22.87
C LEU A 81 -10.18 -18.27 -24.28
N ASN A 82 -9.24 -17.68 -25.03
CA ASN A 82 -9.48 -17.30 -26.43
C ASN A 82 -9.83 -18.53 -27.29
N ILE A 83 -9.02 -19.59 -27.25
CA ILE A 83 -9.26 -20.84 -27.99
C ILE A 83 -10.64 -21.45 -27.68
N TYR A 84 -11.01 -21.53 -26.39
CA TYR A 84 -12.29 -22.09 -25.98
C TYR A 84 -13.48 -21.17 -26.29
N SER A 85 -13.27 -19.83 -26.29
CA SER A 85 -14.32 -18.87 -26.66
C SER A 85 -14.71 -18.94 -28.14
N VAL A 86 -13.76 -19.25 -29.01
CA VAL A 86 -13.98 -19.47 -30.46
C VAL A 86 -14.67 -20.82 -30.73
N GLN A 87 -14.50 -21.81 -29.84
CA GLN A 87 -15.14 -23.14 -29.91
C GLN A 87 -16.52 -23.20 -29.20
N SER A 88 -17.28 -22.10 -29.18
CA SER A 88 -18.55 -21.96 -28.43
C SER A 88 -19.73 -22.79 -28.96
N HIS A 89 -19.58 -24.12 -28.96
CA HIS A 89 -20.64 -25.09 -28.68
C HIS A 89 -20.55 -25.65 -27.26
N ILE A 90 -19.50 -25.29 -26.50
CA ILE A 90 -19.36 -25.71 -25.11
C ILE A 90 -20.18 -24.75 -24.26
N SER A 91 -21.40 -25.16 -23.86
CA SER A 91 -22.14 -24.45 -22.82
C SER A 91 -21.30 -24.52 -21.55
N VAL A 92 -20.72 -23.40 -21.13
CA VAL A 92 -20.20 -23.27 -19.77
C VAL A 92 -21.42 -23.39 -18.85
N VAL A 93 -21.65 -24.60 -18.34
CA VAL A 93 -22.72 -24.84 -17.38
C VAL A 93 -22.36 -24.03 -16.15
N PRO A 94 -23.23 -23.12 -15.67
CA PRO A 94 -22.97 -22.42 -14.42
C PRO A 94 -22.71 -23.47 -13.34
N PRO A 95 -21.71 -23.29 -12.47
CA PRO A 95 -21.42 -24.25 -11.41
C PRO A 95 -22.72 -24.52 -10.67
N THR A 96 -23.11 -25.80 -10.58
CA THR A 96 -24.33 -26.22 -9.92
C THR A 96 -24.31 -25.64 -8.51
N PRO A 97 -25.31 -24.83 -8.11
CA PRO A 97 -25.35 -24.28 -6.77
C PRO A 97 -25.25 -25.45 -5.77
N PRO A 98 -24.37 -25.36 -4.76
CA PRO A 98 -24.22 -26.43 -3.78
C PRO A 98 -25.60 -26.73 -3.17
N PRO A 99 -25.95 -28.00 -2.95
CA PRO A 99 -27.24 -28.35 -2.37
C PRO A 99 -27.41 -27.60 -1.04
N HIS A 100 -28.53 -26.90 -0.89
CA HIS A 100 -28.90 -26.24 0.34
C HIS A 100 -29.10 -27.32 1.41
N LEU A 101 -28.06 -27.56 2.20
CA LEU A 101 -28.15 -28.38 3.40
C LEU A 101 -28.96 -27.60 4.42
N ASP A 102 -30.23 -27.99 4.61
CA ASP A 102 -31.02 -27.56 5.76
C ASP A 102 -30.39 -28.12 7.04
N PRO A 103 -29.90 -27.29 7.98
CA PRO A 103 -29.34 -27.77 9.22
C PRO A 103 -30.43 -27.78 10.30
N GLN A 104 -31.26 -28.82 10.35
CA GLN A 104 -32.09 -29.10 11.53
C GLN A 104 -32.03 -30.57 11.95
N PHE A 105 -30.85 -31.01 12.40
CA PHE A 105 -30.75 -32.03 13.44
C PHE A 105 -30.81 -31.34 14.81
N ARG A 106 -32.01 -31.20 15.37
CA ARG A 106 -32.19 -30.92 16.81
C ARG A 106 -32.64 -32.19 17.49
N GLY A 107 -31.68 -32.91 18.07
CA GLY A 107 -31.94 -34.15 18.80
C GLY A 107 -32.95 -33.96 19.94
N LYS A 108 -33.79 -34.97 20.14
CA LYS A 108 -34.49 -35.19 21.40
C LYS A 108 -34.28 -36.64 21.82
N SER A 109 -33.35 -36.82 22.74
CA SER A 109 -33.25 -37.96 23.65
C SER A 109 -34.57 -38.15 24.39
N ARG A 110 -35.03 -39.40 24.51
CA ARG A 110 -35.80 -39.99 25.64
C ARG A 110 -36.18 -41.44 25.28
N GLU A 111 -35.49 -42.41 25.86
CA GLU A 111 -35.79 -43.09 27.14
C GLU A 111 -36.64 -44.35 26.93
N LEU A 112 -35.95 -45.50 26.99
CA LEU A 112 -36.51 -46.84 27.09
C LEU A 112 -36.98 -47.05 28.54
N LYS A 113 -38.24 -47.42 28.76
CA LYS A 113 -38.71 -47.96 30.04
C LYS A 113 -39.61 -49.18 29.78
N ASN A 114 -39.15 -50.30 30.37
CA ASN A 114 -39.79 -51.59 30.67
C ASN A 114 -40.98 -52.04 29.81
#